data_AF-A0A9N8E0N0-F1
#
_entry.id   AF-A0A9N8E0N0-F1
#
_cell.length_a   1.000
_cell.length_b   1.000
_cell.length_c   1.000
_cell.angle_alpha   90.00
_cell.angle_beta   90.00
_cell.angle_gamma   90.00
#
_symmetry.space_group_name_H-M   'P 1'
#
loop_
_entity.id
_entity.type
_entity.pdbx_description
1 polymer ?
#
loop_
_entity_poly.entity_id
_entity_poly.type
_entity_poly.pdbx_seq_one_letter_code
_entity_poly.pdbx_strand_id
1 'polypeptide(L)'
;MRSRWQVLAGSVVVVFLLRQGWLLQPIREAQTAEIFDLEDPTSVSDLGGRNLAHSERLSWELVPKRTNVENPLDCHETSSGGTNVLECCGSWEVDADDFWIQHPTWEITRENATSYCMCPIQDVEKADFIREIHWRQWQQEDPCREVETSMQQNSGFGAATRWLMMSFYHAYLGSKPFQIEWGKRRWLYATENRSSWAYCASEDITCYYLPISPCYRNATGKSLHYESRPNEADNKQARQFFWLGSYMMRPRHVFRKKLYEMRAKLNVTYPCTTMHVRRGDSGLPRPPFRRYAAVAEYIEKAELQKGDTIVLLTDDETTIEEVERFHKKDYNWVYLDRPRNRGVKAGFNGHIPSGDEGFEMLAIETELRIGGSCDKIVCGRSGFMESLVQTMLAEGKNFSLYFVDTRVTKEEARKFGAKARQREKSLLKDIEKANKKLSAG
;
A
#
# COMPACT_ATOMS: atom_id res chain seq x y z
N MET A 1 -18.66 40.50 84.15
CA MET A 1 -18.37 41.49 83.09
C MET A 1 -17.52 40.82 82.02
N ARG A 2 -18.01 40.85 80.77
CA ARG A 2 -17.39 40.44 79.48
C ARG A 2 -16.97 38.96 79.31
N SER A 3 -17.72 38.37 78.38
CA SER A 3 -17.70 37.03 77.80
C SER A 3 -16.50 36.78 76.87
N ARG A 4 -15.94 35.58 76.99
CA ARG A 4 -15.21 34.89 75.91
C ARG A 4 -16.22 34.43 74.85
N TRP A 5 -15.92 34.62 73.56
CA TRP A 5 -16.19 33.72 72.42
C TRP A 5 -15.72 34.40 71.11
N GLN A 6 -15.06 33.59 70.26
CA GLN A 6 -14.97 33.61 68.79
C GLN A 6 -14.73 34.92 68.01
N VAL A 7 -13.61 34.96 67.26
CA VAL A 7 -13.55 35.57 65.93
C VAL A 7 -12.81 34.63 64.97
N LEU A 8 -13.44 34.44 63.82
CA LEU A 8 -13.02 33.69 62.63
C LEU A 8 -11.93 34.43 61.85
N ALA A 9 -10.95 33.70 61.31
CA ALA A 9 -10.21 34.11 60.13
C ALA A 9 -9.76 32.84 59.37
N GLY A 10 -10.56 32.45 58.37
CA GLY A 10 -10.17 31.46 57.38
C GLY A 10 -9.35 32.14 56.28
N SER A 11 -8.12 31.69 56.09
CA SER A 11 -7.33 32.01 54.90
C SER A 11 -7.45 30.86 53.92
N VAL A 12 -7.99 31.18 52.74
CA VAL A 12 -8.04 30.31 51.57
C VAL A 12 -6.64 30.26 50.96
N VAL A 13 -6.00 29.09 51.00
CA VAL A 13 -4.91 28.74 50.08
C VAL A 13 -5.41 27.60 49.23
N VAL A 14 -5.55 27.90 47.95
CA VAL A 14 -5.97 27.01 46.87
C VAL A 14 -4.85 26.00 46.62
N VAL A 15 -5.10 24.72 46.88
CA VAL A 15 -4.27 23.62 46.40
C VAL A 15 -5.12 22.76 45.47
N PHE A 16 -4.85 22.89 44.18
CA PHE A 16 -5.39 22.05 43.12
C PHE A 16 -4.81 20.63 43.25
N LEU A 17 -5.67 19.65 43.57
CA LEU A 17 -5.41 18.24 43.33
C LEU A 17 -6.38 17.77 42.24
N LEU A 18 -5.97 17.91 40.97
CA LEU A 18 -6.61 17.24 39.85
C LEU A 18 -5.97 15.87 39.68
N ARG A 19 -6.74 14.83 40.02
CA ARG A 19 -6.55 13.45 39.56
C ARG A 19 -6.50 13.44 38.03
N GLN A 20 -5.36 13.07 37.47
CA GLN A 20 -5.23 12.74 36.05
C GLN A 20 -5.95 11.41 35.79
N GLY A 21 -7.18 11.49 35.28
CA GLY A 21 -7.77 10.43 34.48
C GLY A 21 -7.17 10.52 33.08
N TRP A 22 -6.49 9.47 32.65
CA TRP A 22 -6.12 9.27 31.25
C TRP A 22 -7.40 8.96 30.47
N LEU A 23 -8.10 10.00 30.04
CA LEU A 23 -9.08 9.90 28.97
C LEU A 23 -8.29 9.68 27.67
N LEU A 24 -8.47 8.50 27.09
CA LEU A 24 -8.29 8.27 25.66
C LEU A 24 -9.05 9.38 24.93
N GLN A 25 -8.32 10.36 24.40
CA GLN A 25 -8.90 11.30 23.45
C GLN A 25 -9.33 10.50 22.23
N PRO A 26 -10.62 10.54 21.83
CA PRO A 26 -11.00 10.00 20.55
C PRO A 26 -10.27 10.80 19.47
N ILE A 27 -9.59 10.10 18.56
CA ILE A 27 -9.12 10.64 17.29
C ILE A 27 -10.37 11.11 16.54
N ARG A 28 -10.77 12.36 16.80
CA ARG A 28 -11.93 13.04 16.23
C ARG A 28 -11.48 14.37 15.65
N GLU A 29 -10.61 14.29 14.66
CA GLU A 29 -10.57 15.25 13.56
C GLU A 29 -10.50 14.45 12.26
N ALA A 30 -11.61 13.77 11.95
CA ALA A 30 -11.90 13.35 10.60
C ALA A 30 -12.16 14.60 9.77
N GLN A 31 -11.08 15.17 9.21
CA GLN A 31 -11.19 16.07 8.08
C GLN A 31 -11.79 15.26 6.93
N THR A 32 -13.00 15.67 6.53
CA THR A 32 -13.68 15.29 5.29
C THR A 32 -12.70 15.00 4.18
N ALA A 33 -12.72 13.76 3.67
CA ALA A 33 -12.03 13.39 2.44
C ALA A 33 -12.58 14.23 1.28
N GLU A 34 -11.93 15.35 0.98
CA GLU A 34 -12.10 16.06 -0.28
C GLU A 34 -11.67 15.13 -1.42
N ILE A 35 -12.69 14.54 -2.05
CA ILE A 35 -12.86 14.24 -3.47
C ILE A 35 -11.56 14.34 -4.30
N PHE A 36 -10.95 13.18 -4.55
CA PHE A 36 -10.21 12.97 -5.79
C PHE A 36 -11.23 12.75 -6.91
N ASP A 37 -11.61 13.83 -7.60
CA ASP A 37 -12.16 13.71 -8.95
C ASP A 37 -10.97 13.34 -9.85
N LEU A 38 -10.83 12.04 -10.11
CA LEU A 38 -10.05 11.58 -11.25
C LEU A 38 -10.85 11.99 -12.49
N GLU A 39 -10.52 13.15 -13.06
CA GLU A 39 -11.03 13.54 -14.38
C GLU A 39 -10.82 12.37 -15.35
N ASP A 40 -11.91 11.98 -16.01
CA ASP A 40 -11.97 10.90 -16.98
C ASP A 40 -10.91 11.11 -18.08
N PRO A 41 -9.95 10.19 -18.29
CA PRO A 41 -8.97 10.30 -19.37
C PRO A 41 -9.59 9.90 -20.72
N THR A 42 -10.76 10.45 -21.07
CA THR A 42 -11.39 10.30 -22.38
C THR A 42 -11.05 11.50 -23.27
N SER A 43 -9.77 11.68 -23.63
CA SER A 43 -9.39 12.42 -24.85
C SER A 43 -7.92 12.22 -25.22
N VAL A 44 -7.57 11.00 -25.61
CA VAL A 44 -6.45 10.79 -26.54
C VAL A 44 -6.95 9.87 -27.64
N SER A 45 -7.68 10.46 -28.58
CA SER A 45 -8.03 9.85 -29.87
C SER A 45 -6.85 10.02 -30.81
N ASP A 46 -5.87 9.13 -30.69
CA ASP A 46 -5.01 8.74 -31.80
C ASP A 46 -4.18 7.56 -31.34
N LEU A 47 -4.36 6.40 -31.99
CA LEU A 47 -3.33 5.41 -32.28
C LEU A 47 -3.95 4.25 -33.07
N GLY A 48 -3.26 3.92 -34.17
CA GLY A 48 -3.70 3.04 -35.23
C GLY A 48 -4.04 1.61 -34.80
N GLY A 49 -5.02 1.05 -35.51
CA GLY A 49 -5.43 -0.34 -35.36
C GLY A 49 -4.28 -1.30 -35.63
N ARG A 50 -3.89 -2.05 -34.60
CA ARG A 50 -3.20 -3.33 -34.77
C ARG A 50 -4.24 -4.44 -34.74
N ASN A 51 -4.21 -5.27 -35.79
CA ASN A 51 -5.03 -6.47 -35.92
C ASN A 51 -4.68 -7.45 -34.78
N LEU A 52 -5.56 -7.55 -33.79
CA LEU A 52 -5.58 -8.64 -32.80
C LEU A 52 -6.33 -9.83 -33.40
N ALA A 53 -5.66 -10.58 -34.28
CA ALA A 53 -6.16 -11.82 -34.83
C ALA A 53 -5.11 -12.93 -34.64
N HIS A 54 -4.78 -13.24 -33.39
CA HIS A 54 -4.15 -14.50 -32.97
C HIS A 54 -4.15 -14.61 -31.43
N SER A 55 -5.35 -14.74 -30.86
CA SER A 55 -5.56 -15.06 -29.44
C SER A 55 -6.48 -16.26 -29.31
N GLU A 56 -6.16 -17.35 -30.00
CA GLU A 56 -6.80 -18.63 -29.76
C GLU A 56 -5.78 -19.58 -29.09
N ARG A 57 -6.20 -20.15 -27.96
CA ARG A 57 -5.82 -21.49 -27.46
C ARG A 57 -4.67 -21.68 -26.47
N LEU A 58 -4.22 -20.66 -25.71
CA LEU A 58 -3.20 -20.85 -24.65
C LEU A 58 -3.64 -20.51 -23.21
N SER A 59 -4.92 -20.26 -22.92
CA SER A 59 -5.37 -19.79 -21.59
C SER A 59 -5.97 -20.84 -20.66
N TRP A 60 -5.85 -22.14 -20.96
CA TRP A 60 -6.51 -23.21 -20.16
C TRP A 60 -5.67 -23.71 -18.98
N GLU A 61 -4.41 -23.28 -18.84
CA GLU A 61 -3.47 -23.85 -17.85
C GLU A 61 -3.51 -23.20 -16.47
N LEU A 62 -4.27 -22.11 -16.27
CA LEU A 62 -4.30 -21.38 -15.00
C LEU A 62 -5.53 -21.64 -14.13
N VAL A 63 -6.46 -22.49 -14.55
CA VAL A 63 -7.53 -22.96 -13.66
C VAL A 63 -7.10 -24.30 -13.08
N PRO A 64 -6.71 -24.37 -11.78
CA PRO A 64 -6.35 -25.62 -11.17
C PRO A 64 -7.52 -26.58 -11.30
N LYS A 65 -7.32 -27.72 -11.98
CA LYS A 65 -8.30 -28.81 -11.91
C LYS A 65 -8.35 -29.24 -10.45
N ARG A 66 -9.54 -29.28 -9.84
CA ARG A 66 -9.77 -29.89 -8.52
C ARG A 66 -9.35 -31.36 -8.59
N THR A 67 -8.07 -31.60 -8.38
CA THR A 67 -7.49 -32.91 -8.13
C THR A 67 -7.30 -32.98 -6.63
N ASN A 68 -7.42 -34.17 -6.04
CA ASN A 68 -7.04 -34.38 -4.65
C ASN A 68 -5.51 -34.26 -4.57
N VAL A 69 -5.00 -33.03 -4.57
CA VAL A 69 -3.57 -32.74 -4.40
C VAL A 69 -3.27 -33.02 -2.94
N GLU A 70 -2.41 -34.01 -2.68
CA GLU A 70 -1.86 -34.24 -1.35
C GLU A 70 -1.31 -32.91 -0.82
N ASN A 71 -1.60 -32.58 0.44
CA ASN A 71 -1.14 -31.33 1.03
C ASN A 71 0.40 -31.25 0.89
N PRO A 72 0.93 -30.30 0.13
CA PRO A 72 2.36 -30.27 -0.15
C PRO A 72 3.17 -29.69 1.03
N LEU A 73 2.49 -29.22 2.08
CA LEU A 73 3.09 -28.60 3.26
C LEU A 73 3.13 -29.56 4.45
N ASP A 74 4.20 -29.48 5.22
CA ASP A 74 4.36 -30.23 6.47
C ASP A 74 3.72 -29.45 7.64
N CYS A 75 2.67 -30.02 8.21
CA CYS A 75 1.82 -29.36 9.22
C CYS A 75 2.08 -29.92 10.62
N HIS A 76 2.36 -29.03 11.56
CA HIS A 76 2.60 -29.37 12.95
C HIS A 76 2.00 -28.32 13.89
N GLU A 77 1.65 -28.73 15.11
CA GLU A 77 1.26 -27.80 16.15
C GLU A 77 2.51 -27.10 16.71
N THR A 78 2.49 -25.77 16.75
CA THR A 78 3.52 -24.96 17.40
C THR A 78 2.93 -24.29 18.63
N SER A 79 3.61 -24.39 19.78
CA SER A 79 3.21 -23.68 20.98
C SER A 79 3.84 -22.29 20.98
N SER A 80 3.04 -21.25 20.77
CA SER A 80 3.48 -19.84 20.83
C SER A 80 2.62 -19.10 21.86
N GLY A 81 3.24 -18.59 22.93
CA GLY A 81 2.50 -17.85 23.96
C GLY A 81 1.44 -18.66 24.73
N GLY A 82 1.56 -19.99 24.77
CA GLY A 82 0.63 -20.86 25.48
C GLY A 82 -0.60 -21.30 24.68
N THR A 83 -0.73 -20.88 23.42
CA THR A 83 -1.70 -21.42 22.47
C THR A 83 -0.98 -22.32 21.46
N ASN A 84 -1.56 -23.49 21.19
CA ASN A 84 -1.12 -24.34 20.09
C ASN A 84 -1.73 -23.79 18.80
N VAL A 85 -0.88 -23.38 17.88
CA VAL A 85 -1.27 -22.92 16.55
C VAL A 85 -0.81 -23.96 15.53
N LEU A 86 -1.75 -24.48 14.74
CA LEU A 86 -1.42 -25.33 13.61
C LEU A 86 -0.68 -24.49 12.57
N GLU A 87 0.55 -24.87 12.27
CA GLU A 87 1.39 -24.22 11.28
C GLU A 87 1.82 -25.23 10.22
N CYS A 88 1.68 -24.86 8.96
CA CYS A 88 2.11 -25.68 7.82
C CYS A 88 3.26 -24.98 7.12
N CYS A 89 4.40 -25.65 6.99
CA CYS A 89 5.61 -25.10 6.42
C CYS A 89 6.00 -25.85 5.14
N GLY A 90 6.61 -25.11 4.20
CA GLY A 90 7.13 -25.64 2.94
C GLY A 90 8.47 -25.02 2.62
N SER A 91 9.30 -25.74 1.85
CA SER A 91 10.50 -25.14 1.26
C SER A 91 10.12 -24.21 0.11
N TRP A 92 10.95 -23.23 -0.22
CA TRP A 92 10.69 -22.34 -1.37
C TRP A 92 10.61 -23.03 -2.73
N GLU A 93 11.00 -24.30 -2.83
CA GLU A 93 10.88 -25.12 -4.04
C GLU A 93 9.50 -25.79 -4.18
N VAL A 94 8.67 -25.73 -3.13
CA VAL A 94 7.30 -26.22 -3.12
C VAL A 94 6.35 -25.05 -3.34
N ASP A 95 5.62 -25.06 -4.45
CA ASP A 95 4.59 -24.06 -4.76
C ASP A 95 3.36 -24.25 -3.85
N ALA A 96 3.00 -23.21 -3.10
CA ALA A 96 1.84 -23.18 -2.21
C ALA A 96 0.63 -22.43 -2.78
N ASP A 97 0.67 -21.98 -4.04
CA ASP A 97 -0.42 -21.19 -4.63
C ASP A 97 -1.75 -21.97 -4.59
N ASP A 98 -1.75 -23.24 -5.03
CA ASP A 98 -2.94 -24.09 -5.01
C ASP A 98 -3.43 -24.36 -3.59
N PHE A 99 -2.52 -24.61 -2.64
CA PHE A 99 -2.86 -24.77 -1.23
C PHE A 99 -3.55 -23.50 -0.70
N TRP A 100 -2.99 -22.32 -0.96
CA TRP A 100 -3.52 -21.05 -0.45
C TRP A 100 -4.84 -20.63 -1.12
N ILE A 101 -5.04 -20.99 -2.39
CA ILE A 101 -6.34 -20.83 -3.05
C ILE A 101 -7.40 -21.63 -2.30
N GLN A 102 -7.12 -22.89 -1.94
CA GLN A 102 -8.05 -23.78 -1.24
C GLN A 102 -8.22 -23.45 0.25
N HIS A 103 -7.23 -22.77 0.84
CA HIS A 103 -7.18 -22.42 2.26
C HIS A 103 -7.13 -20.89 2.42
N PRO A 104 -8.18 -20.16 2.02
CA PRO A 104 -8.16 -18.69 1.98
C PRO A 104 -8.02 -18.05 3.36
N THR A 105 -8.41 -18.77 4.42
CA THR A 105 -8.32 -18.32 5.81
C THR A 105 -6.97 -18.61 6.44
N TRP A 106 -5.94 -18.91 5.64
CA TRP A 106 -4.57 -19.05 6.08
C TRP A 106 -3.75 -17.84 5.65
N GLU A 107 -2.77 -17.45 6.46
CA GLU A 107 -1.88 -16.33 6.19
C GLU A 107 -0.42 -16.71 6.48
N ILE A 108 0.51 -15.96 5.89
CA ILE A 108 1.94 -16.18 6.05
C ILE A 108 2.37 -15.68 7.42
N THR A 109 2.93 -16.57 8.24
CA THR A 109 3.45 -16.24 9.58
C THR A 109 4.95 -16.01 9.57
N ARG A 110 5.67 -16.79 8.74
CA ARG A 110 7.12 -16.87 8.80
C ARG A 110 7.70 -17.10 7.42
N GLU A 111 8.80 -16.41 7.16
CA GLU A 111 9.59 -16.57 5.94
C GLU A 111 11.07 -16.48 6.30
N ASN A 112 11.88 -17.41 5.81
CA ASN A 112 13.33 -17.40 5.95
C ASN A 112 14.01 -17.79 4.62
N ALA A 113 15.32 -17.96 4.61
CA ALA A 113 16.08 -18.20 3.38
C ALA A 113 15.72 -19.52 2.68
N THR A 114 15.17 -20.48 3.42
CA THR A 114 14.92 -21.85 2.95
C THR A 114 13.45 -22.22 2.90
N SER A 115 12.61 -21.57 3.71
CA SER A 115 11.22 -21.99 3.92
C SER A 115 10.28 -20.81 4.17
N TYR A 116 8.99 -21.11 4.04
CA TYR A 116 7.88 -20.29 4.48
C TYR A 116 6.91 -21.13 5.32
N CYS A 117 6.12 -20.47 6.16
CA CYS A 117 5.10 -21.10 6.96
C CYS A 117 3.79 -20.30 6.89
N MET A 118 2.69 -21.04 6.99
CA MET A 118 1.34 -20.52 7.00
C MET A 118 0.61 -21.00 8.24
N CYS A 119 -0.28 -20.18 8.79
CA CYS A 119 -1.22 -20.61 9.82
C CYS A 119 -2.62 -20.06 9.55
N PRO A 120 -3.66 -20.62 10.19
CA PRO A 120 -4.99 -20.03 10.18
C PRO A 120 -4.99 -18.59 10.72
N ILE A 121 -5.74 -17.70 10.08
CA ILE A 121 -5.97 -16.32 10.54
C ILE A 121 -6.54 -16.36 11.96
N GLN A 122 -5.90 -15.63 12.88
CA GLN A 122 -6.28 -15.62 14.30
C GLN A 122 -7.47 -14.69 14.59
N ASP A 123 -7.62 -13.61 13.82
CA ASP A 123 -8.80 -12.75 13.89
C ASP A 123 -10.01 -13.47 13.29
N VAL A 124 -10.92 -13.92 14.16
CA VAL A 124 -12.12 -14.69 13.77
C VAL A 124 -13.03 -13.90 12.82
N GLU A 125 -13.18 -12.59 13.04
CA GLU A 125 -14.04 -11.75 12.19
C GLU A 125 -13.45 -11.62 10.78
N LYS A 126 -12.13 -11.45 10.69
CA LYS A 126 -11.40 -11.47 9.40
C LYS A 126 -11.55 -12.85 8.74
N ALA A 127 -11.31 -13.93 9.47
CA ALA A 127 -11.37 -15.30 8.93
C ALA A 127 -12.77 -15.63 8.37
N ASP A 128 -13.82 -15.26 9.09
CA ASP A 128 -15.21 -15.46 8.66
C ASP A 128 -15.54 -14.67 7.40
N PHE A 129 -15.15 -13.39 7.36
CA PHE A 129 -15.35 -12.54 6.19
C PHE A 129 -14.58 -13.06 4.95
N ILE A 130 -13.33 -13.49 5.13
CA ILE A 130 -12.54 -14.09 4.04
C ILE A 130 -13.16 -15.40 3.54
N ARG A 131 -13.68 -16.23 4.45
CA ARG A 131 -14.41 -17.46 4.09
C ARG A 131 -15.65 -17.16 3.26
N GLU A 132 -16.42 -16.14 3.64
CA GLU A 132 -17.59 -15.68 2.92
C GLU A 132 -17.25 -15.20 1.50
N ILE A 133 -16.23 -14.34 1.36
CA ILE A 133 -15.75 -13.90 0.04
C ILE A 133 -15.37 -15.11 -0.80
N HIS A 134 -14.56 -16.02 -0.25
CA HIS A 134 -14.08 -17.18 -0.99
C HIS A 134 -15.22 -18.11 -1.42
N TRP A 135 -16.20 -18.36 -0.54
CA TRP A 135 -17.40 -19.15 -0.87
C TRP A 135 -18.10 -18.58 -2.10
N ARG A 136 -18.30 -17.25 -2.14
CA ARG A 136 -18.92 -16.56 -3.28
C ARG A 136 -18.09 -16.72 -4.55
N GLN A 137 -16.77 -16.58 -4.47
CA GLN A 137 -15.91 -16.66 -5.65
C GLN A 137 -15.75 -18.08 -6.21
N TRP A 138 -15.73 -19.12 -5.37
CA TRP A 138 -15.24 -20.46 -5.78
C TRP A 138 -16.22 -21.61 -5.59
N GLN A 139 -17.25 -21.44 -4.76
CA GLN A 139 -18.06 -22.57 -4.28
C GLN A 139 -19.56 -22.48 -4.62
N GLN A 140 -20.00 -21.41 -5.28
CA GLN A 140 -21.36 -21.34 -5.83
C GLN A 140 -21.57 -22.39 -6.95
N GLU A 141 -22.82 -22.79 -7.16
CA GLU A 141 -23.22 -23.61 -8.31
C GLU A 141 -23.13 -22.73 -9.56
N ASP A 142 -22.02 -22.85 -10.30
CA ASP A 142 -21.63 -21.99 -11.42
C ASP A 142 -21.40 -20.50 -11.03
N PRO A 143 -20.28 -20.18 -10.35
CA PRO A 143 -19.97 -18.79 -9.95
C PRO A 143 -19.76 -17.86 -11.17
N CYS A 144 -19.68 -18.39 -12.38
CA CYS A 144 -19.35 -17.61 -13.56
C CYS A 144 -20.59 -17.14 -14.34
N ARG A 145 -21.78 -17.59 -13.95
CA ARG A 145 -23.04 -17.18 -14.55
C ARG A 145 -23.39 -15.71 -14.25
N GLU A 146 -23.12 -15.25 -13.03
CA GLU A 146 -23.50 -13.90 -12.55
C GLU A 146 -22.30 -13.08 -12.06
N VAL A 147 -21.11 -13.39 -12.57
CA VAL A 147 -19.87 -12.67 -12.22
C VAL A 147 -19.92 -11.22 -12.67
N GLU A 148 -19.57 -10.31 -11.77
CA GLU A 148 -19.31 -8.91 -12.13
C GLU A 148 -17.85 -8.74 -12.52
N THR A 149 -17.59 -7.89 -13.52
CA THR A 149 -16.24 -7.69 -14.04
C THR A 149 -15.81 -6.24 -13.98
N SER A 150 -14.50 -6.02 -13.88
CA SER A 150 -13.91 -4.69 -13.99
C SER A 150 -12.55 -4.77 -14.68
N MET A 151 -12.30 -3.83 -15.60
CA MET A 151 -10.98 -3.67 -16.21
C MET A 151 -10.02 -3.08 -15.17
N GLN A 152 -8.79 -3.58 -15.17
CA GLN A 152 -7.71 -2.88 -14.52
C GLN A 152 -7.37 -1.59 -15.26
N GLN A 153 -7.35 -0.47 -14.53
CA GLN A 153 -6.88 0.79 -15.08
C GLN A 153 -5.37 0.75 -15.35
N ASN A 154 -4.96 1.27 -16.50
CA ASN A 154 -3.55 1.49 -16.79
C ASN A 154 -3.03 2.74 -16.06
N SER A 155 -2.87 2.63 -14.75
CA SER A 155 -2.42 3.69 -13.84
C SER A 155 -1.41 3.13 -12.82
N GLY A 156 -0.79 4.04 -12.04
CA GLY A 156 0.13 3.66 -10.98
C GLY A 156 -0.49 2.71 -9.95
N PHE A 157 0.34 1.95 -9.23
CA PHE A 157 -0.08 0.84 -8.37
C PHE A 157 -1.28 1.17 -7.46
N GLY A 158 -1.19 2.23 -6.66
CA GLY A 158 -2.25 2.59 -5.71
C GLY A 158 -3.59 2.98 -6.37
N ALA A 159 -3.56 3.58 -7.57
CA ALA A 159 -4.79 3.93 -8.27
C ALA A 159 -5.44 2.68 -8.90
N ALA A 160 -4.64 1.83 -9.55
CA ALA A 160 -5.13 0.61 -10.17
C ALA A 160 -5.69 -0.39 -9.14
N THR A 161 -4.99 -0.60 -8.02
CA THR A 161 -5.45 -1.49 -6.95
C THR A 161 -6.70 -0.97 -6.26
N ARG A 162 -6.75 0.32 -5.91
CA ARG A 162 -7.94 0.93 -5.31
C ARG A 162 -9.16 0.81 -6.23
N TRP A 163 -8.98 1.04 -7.54
CA TRP A 163 -10.06 0.84 -8.51
C TRP A 163 -10.61 -0.58 -8.47
N LEU A 164 -9.74 -1.59 -8.52
CA LEU A 164 -10.15 -2.99 -8.46
C LEU A 164 -10.82 -3.35 -7.13
N MET A 165 -10.28 -2.87 -5.99
CA MET A 165 -10.88 -3.09 -4.67
C MET A 165 -12.30 -2.51 -4.58
N MET A 166 -12.50 -1.31 -5.14
CA MET A 166 -13.82 -0.66 -5.19
C MET A 166 -14.81 -1.45 -6.03
N SER A 167 -14.41 -1.91 -7.23
CA SER A 167 -15.24 -2.77 -8.07
C SER A 167 -15.57 -4.10 -7.38
N PHE A 168 -14.59 -4.71 -6.72
CA PHE A 168 -14.78 -5.97 -6.02
C PHE A 168 -15.67 -5.80 -4.78
N TYR A 169 -15.54 -4.71 -4.03
CA TYR A 169 -16.43 -4.41 -2.92
C TYR A 169 -17.87 -4.17 -3.38
N HIS A 170 -18.08 -3.51 -4.53
CA HIS A 170 -19.41 -3.40 -5.13
C HIS A 170 -20.02 -4.77 -5.42
N ALA A 171 -19.28 -5.66 -6.11
CA ALA A 171 -19.74 -7.02 -6.40
C ALA A 171 -20.06 -7.80 -5.12
N TYR A 172 -19.24 -7.63 -4.08
CA TYR A 172 -19.51 -8.19 -2.75
C TYR A 172 -20.82 -7.66 -2.16
N LEU A 173 -21.10 -6.34 -2.19
CA LEU A 173 -22.39 -5.81 -1.72
C LEU A 173 -23.58 -6.35 -2.52
N GLY A 174 -23.38 -6.58 -3.82
CA GLY A 174 -24.35 -7.21 -4.73
C GLY A 174 -24.51 -8.73 -4.54
N SER A 175 -23.78 -9.35 -3.62
CA SER A 175 -23.74 -10.81 -3.43
C SER A 175 -23.31 -11.60 -4.66
N LYS A 176 -22.45 -11.02 -5.50
CA LYS A 176 -21.97 -11.62 -6.74
C LYS A 176 -20.48 -11.96 -6.71
N PRO A 177 -20.06 -12.96 -7.50
CA PRO A 177 -18.65 -13.20 -7.80
C PRO A 177 -18.03 -12.02 -8.54
N PHE A 178 -16.71 -11.87 -8.47
CA PHE A 178 -15.96 -10.79 -9.10
C PHE A 178 -14.82 -11.37 -9.94
N GLN A 179 -14.56 -10.76 -11.10
CA GLN A 179 -13.42 -11.13 -11.91
C GLN A 179 -12.78 -9.93 -12.60
N ILE A 180 -11.45 -9.92 -12.69
CA ILE A 180 -10.72 -8.92 -13.47
C ILE A 180 -10.81 -9.29 -14.95
N GLU A 181 -11.48 -8.45 -15.73
CA GLU A 181 -11.60 -8.68 -17.18
C GLU A 181 -10.34 -8.27 -17.93
N TRP A 182 -10.20 -8.79 -19.16
CA TRP A 182 -9.13 -8.38 -20.04
C TRP A 182 -9.26 -6.89 -20.37
N GLY A 183 -8.27 -6.11 -19.92
CA GLY A 183 -8.15 -4.72 -20.31
C GLY A 183 -7.78 -4.60 -21.79
N LYS A 184 -8.22 -3.51 -22.44
CA LYS A 184 -7.73 -3.13 -23.78
C LYS A 184 -6.24 -2.74 -23.80
N ARG A 185 -5.66 -2.50 -22.61
CA ARG A 185 -4.29 -2.06 -22.42
C ARG A 185 -3.65 -2.93 -21.35
N ARG A 186 -2.42 -3.37 -21.62
CA ARG A 186 -1.51 -3.94 -20.62
C ARG A 186 -1.39 -2.99 -19.43
N TRP A 187 -1.41 -3.53 -18.22
CA TRP A 187 -1.09 -2.75 -17.04
C TRP A 187 0.38 -2.36 -17.07
N LEU A 188 0.72 -1.11 -16.77
CA LEU A 188 2.09 -0.59 -16.92
C LEU A 188 3.17 -1.37 -16.14
N TYR A 189 2.76 -2.21 -15.20
CA TYR A 189 3.65 -3.04 -14.39
C TYR A 189 3.71 -4.51 -14.82
N ALA A 190 2.92 -4.96 -15.79
CA ALA A 190 3.01 -6.33 -16.28
C ALA A 190 4.09 -6.43 -17.37
N THR A 191 5.10 -7.28 -17.25
CA THR A 191 6.23 -7.29 -18.21
C THR A 191 5.87 -7.94 -19.56
N GLU A 192 6.40 -7.41 -20.67
CA GLU A 192 6.29 -8.03 -22.01
C GLU A 192 7.31 -9.15 -22.24
N ASN A 193 8.39 -9.17 -21.44
CA ASN A 193 9.47 -10.13 -21.62
C ASN A 193 9.05 -11.50 -21.09
N ARG A 194 8.73 -12.43 -22.01
CA ARG A 194 8.35 -13.82 -21.69
C ARG A 194 9.37 -14.62 -20.87
N SER A 195 10.63 -14.19 -20.85
CA SER A 195 11.68 -14.84 -20.06
C SER A 195 11.77 -14.29 -18.64
N SER A 196 11.02 -13.23 -18.32
CA SER A 196 10.97 -12.65 -16.98
C SER A 196 10.16 -13.54 -16.04
N TRP A 197 10.60 -13.64 -14.80
CA TRP A 197 9.86 -14.31 -13.73
C TRP A 197 8.50 -13.67 -13.44
N ALA A 198 8.35 -12.39 -13.80
CA ALA A 198 7.13 -11.60 -13.63
C ALA A 198 6.20 -11.69 -14.84
N TYR A 199 6.58 -12.40 -15.91
CA TYR A 199 5.72 -12.57 -17.07
C TYR A 199 4.49 -13.38 -16.72
N CYS A 200 3.36 -12.92 -17.24
CA CYS A 200 2.16 -13.72 -17.27
C CYS A 200 1.32 -13.34 -18.50
N ALA A 201 0.52 -14.29 -18.99
CA ALA A 201 -0.33 -14.02 -20.15
C ALA A 201 -1.40 -12.94 -19.86
N SER A 202 -1.80 -12.77 -18.59
CA SER A 202 -2.91 -11.91 -18.20
C SER A 202 -2.65 -10.41 -18.38
N GLU A 203 -1.37 -10.03 -18.42
CA GLU A 203 -0.87 -8.65 -18.57
C GLU A 203 -1.50 -7.64 -17.58
N ASP A 204 -1.84 -8.13 -16.39
CA ASP A 204 -2.57 -7.41 -15.35
C ASP A 204 -2.00 -7.74 -13.96
N ILE A 205 -2.71 -7.36 -12.90
CA ILE A 205 -2.29 -7.56 -11.51
C ILE A 205 -2.09 -9.05 -11.16
N THR A 206 -2.79 -9.96 -11.84
CA THR A 206 -2.69 -11.42 -11.57
C THR A 206 -1.36 -12.02 -12.03
N CYS A 207 -0.47 -11.24 -12.68
CA CYS A 207 0.93 -11.61 -12.81
C CYS A 207 1.60 -11.84 -11.45
N TYR A 208 1.19 -11.08 -10.43
CA TYR A 208 1.83 -11.01 -9.12
C TYR A 208 1.01 -11.64 -7.99
N TYR A 209 -0.32 -11.66 -8.14
CA TYR A 209 -1.24 -12.15 -7.11
C TYR A 209 -2.06 -13.35 -7.58
N LEU A 210 -2.53 -14.14 -6.63
CA LEU A 210 -3.38 -15.31 -6.87
C LEU A 210 -4.66 -14.90 -7.62
N PRO A 211 -5.24 -15.79 -8.44
CA PRO A 211 -6.52 -15.53 -9.07
C PRO A 211 -7.62 -15.31 -8.01
N ILE A 212 -8.50 -14.33 -8.27
CA ILE A 212 -9.59 -13.98 -7.35
C ILE A 212 -10.69 -15.03 -7.39
N SER A 213 -11.00 -15.53 -8.59
CA SER A 213 -12.07 -16.48 -8.90
C SER A 213 -11.65 -17.42 -10.04
N PRO A 214 -12.35 -18.55 -10.26
CA PRO A 214 -12.07 -19.48 -11.36
C PRO A 214 -12.67 -19.01 -12.70
N CYS A 215 -13.32 -17.84 -12.74
CA CYS A 215 -14.13 -17.44 -13.88
C CYS A 215 -13.32 -16.91 -15.06
N TYR A 216 -13.87 -17.11 -16.26
CA TYR A 216 -13.25 -16.57 -17.47
C TYR A 216 -13.23 -15.05 -17.43
N ARG A 217 -12.08 -14.49 -17.83
CA ARG A 217 -11.87 -13.03 -17.89
C ARG A 217 -12.61 -12.34 -19.05
N ASN A 218 -13.20 -13.11 -19.97
CA ASN A 218 -14.10 -12.62 -21.03
C ASN A 218 -15.58 -12.85 -20.68
N ALA A 219 -15.90 -13.07 -19.40
CA ALA A 219 -17.30 -13.22 -19.01
C ALA A 219 -18.12 -12.02 -19.52
N THR A 220 -19.34 -12.28 -20.01
CA THR A 220 -20.25 -11.28 -20.58
C THR A 220 -20.82 -10.30 -19.54
N GLY A 221 -20.09 -10.11 -18.44
CA GLY A 221 -20.45 -9.23 -17.34
C GLY A 221 -20.57 -7.79 -17.80
N LYS A 222 -21.41 -7.02 -17.10
CA LYS A 222 -21.41 -5.57 -17.25
C LYS A 222 -20.14 -5.06 -16.57
N SER A 223 -19.24 -4.45 -17.36
CA SER A 223 -18.08 -3.76 -16.80
C SER A 223 -18.56 -2.73 -15.79
N LEU A 224 -18.09 -2.88 -14.55
CA LEU A 224 -18.46 -2.05 -13.44
C LEU A 224 -17.76 -0.69 -13.52
N HIS A 225 -18.53 0.39 -13.67
CA HIS A 225 -18.07 1.76 -13.38
C HIS A 225 -18.69 2.20 -12.07
N TYR A 226 -17.90 2.29 -10.99
CA TYR A 226 -18.50 2.51 -9.67
C TYR A 226 -17.85 3.59 -8.82
N GLU A 227 -18.77 4.35 -8.22
CA GLU A 227 -18.58 5.39 -7.20
C GLU A 227 -18.81 4.85 -5.78
N SER A 228 -19.18 3.57 -5.62
CA SER A 228 -19.56 2.95 -4.34
C SER A 228 -18.37 2.86 -3.38
N ARG A 229 -18.19 3.89 -2.56
CA ARG A 229 -17.15 3.92 -1.51
C ARG A 229 -17.66 3.22 -0.26
N PRO A 230 -16.81 2.46 0.46
CA PRO A 230 -17.17 2.05 1.81
C PRO A 230 -17.48 3.30 2.63
N ASN A 231 -18.46 3.23 3.53
CA ASN A 231 -18.68 4.30 4.46
C ASN A 231 -17.49 4.35 5.43
N GLU A 232 -16.57 5.31 5.23
CA GLU A 232 -15.37 5.44 6.07
C GLU A 232 -15.70 5.74 7.55
N ALA A 233 -16.91 6.24 7.84
CA ALA A 233 -17.38 6.42 9.22
C ALA A 233 -17.83 5.12 9.89
N ASP A 234 -18.05 4.06 9.10
CA ASP A 234 -18.36 2.73 9.59
C ASP A 234 -17.09 1.88 9.64
N ASN A 235 -16.51 1.77 10.84
CA ASN A 235 -15.29 1.00 11.10
C ASN A 235 -15.37 -0.45 10.57
N LYS A 236 -16.56 -1.06 10.60
CA LYS A 236 -16.75 -2.44 10.12
C LYS A 236 -16.60 -2.50 8.60
N GLN A 237 -17.28 -1.62 7.88
CA GLN A 237 -17.17 -1.55 6.42
C GLN A 237 -15.76 -1.20 5.96
N ALA A 238 -15.08 -0.29 6.67
CA ALA A 238 -13.69 0.04 6.38
C ALA A 238 -12.78 -1.18 6.53
N ARG A 239 -12.87 -1.94 7.65
CA ARG A 239 -12.09 -3.17 7.84
C ARG A 239 -12.38 -4.23 6.77
N GLN A 240 -13.66 -4.47 6.48
CA GLN A 240 -14.08 -5.41 5.44
C GLN A 240 -13.54 -5.03 4.06
N PHE A 241 -13.58 -3.75 3.69
CA PHE A 241 -13.00 -3.26 2.45
C PHE A 241 -11.50 -3.56 2.34
N PHE A 242 -10.75 -3.40 3.45
CA PHE A 242 -9.32 -3.71 3.46
C PHE A 242 -9.02 -5.20 3.46
N TRP A 243 -9.78 -6.00 4.22
CA TRP A 243 -9.64 -7.46 4.18
C TRP A 243 -9.95 -8.02 2.79
N LEU A 244 -10.90 -7.42 2.07
CA LEU A 244 -11.19 -7.75 0.68
C LEU A 244 -9.99 -7.41 -0.22
N GLY A 245 -9.33 -6.27 0.02
CA GLY A 245 -8.04 -5.94 -0.62
C GLY A 245 -6.96 -6.98 -0.32
N SER A 246 -6.81 -7.40 0.93
CA SER A 246 -5.86 -8.46 1.32
C SER A 246 -6.15 -9.80 0.65
N TYR A 247 -7.42 -10.17 0.47
CA TYR A 247 -7.84 -11.36 -0.27
C TYR A 247 -7.44 -11.28 -1.75
N MET A 248 -7.68 -10.11 -2.36
CA MET A 248 -7.37 -9.83 -3.76
C MET A 248 -5.86 -9.82 -4.04
N MET A 249 -5.07 -9.32 -3.10
CA MET A 249 -3.62 -9.12 -3.24
C MET A 249 -2.81 -10.20 -2.51
N ARG A 250 -3.32 -11.44 -2.44
CA ARG A 250 -2.52 -12.59 -1.96
C ARG A 250 -1.41 -12.86 -2.98
N PRO A 251 -0.12 -12.68 -2.63
CA PRO A 251 0.96 -12.80 -3.60
C PRO A 251 1.15 -14.25 -4.02
N ARG A 252 1.45 -14.44 -5.31
CA ARG A 252 1.89 -15.73 -5.85
C ARG A 252 3.20 -16.16 -5.20
N HIS A 253 3.46 -17.46 -5.15
CA HIS A 253 4.60 -18.07 -4.50
C HIS A 253 5.93 -17.51 -5.02
N VAL A 254 6.07 -17.44 -6.35
CA VAL A 254 7.27 -16.88 -7.00
C VAL A 254 7.48 -15.42 -6.61
N PHE A 255 6.42 -14.60 -6.61
CA PHE A 255 6.51 -13.20 -6.23
C PHE A 255 6.84 -13.02 -4.75
N ARG A 256 6.23 -13.84 -3.88
CA ARG A 256 6.49 -13.87 -2.44
C ARG A 256 7.94 -14.23 -2.12
N LYS A 257 8.52 -15.24 -2.79
CA LYS A 257 9.95 -15.58 -2.67
C LYS A 257 10.83 -14.38 -3.02
N LYS A 258 10.52 -13.69 -4.13
CA LYS A 258 11.26 -12.47 -4.53
C LYS A 258 11.11 -11.34 -3.53
N LEU A 259 9.93 -11.14 -2.96
CA LEU A 259 9.69 -10.15 -1.90
C LEU A 259 10.54 -10.45 -0.67
N TYR A 260 10.58 -11.72 -0.25
CA TYR A 260 11.46 -12.15 0.84
C TYR A 260 12.93 -11.87 0.52
N GLU A 261 13.42 -12.28 -0.65
CA GLU A 261 14.81 -12.08 -1.08
C GLU A 261 15.21 -10.59 -1.12
N MET A 262 14.31 -9.70 -1.54
CA MET A 262 14.57 -8.26 -1.56
C MET A 262 14.54 -7.67 -0.16
N ARG A 263 13.53 -8.02 0.66
CA ARG A 263 13.41 -7.53 2.04
C ARG A 263 14.56 -8.00 2.92
N ALA A 264 15.03 -9.23 2.77
CA ALA A 264 16.12 -9.79 3.58
C ALA A 264 17.45 -9.04 3.39
N LYS A 265 17.60 -8.26 2.31
CA LYS A 265 18.77 -7.39 2.09
C LYS A 265 18.69 -6.07 2.85
N LEU A 266 17.51 -5.72 3.37
CA LEU A 266 17.29 -4.51 4.15
C LEU A 266 17.51 -4.80 5.63
N ASN A 267 18.58 -4.24 6.19
CA ASN A 267 18.90 -4.35 7.61
C ASN A 267 18.14 -3.30 8.43
N VAL A 268 16.80 -3.41 8.47
CA VAL A 268 15.96 -2.51 9.28
C VAL A 268 16.14 -2.83 10.76
N THR A 269 16.49 -1.81 11.55
CA THR A 269 16.47 -1.88 13.02
C THR A 269 15.19 -1.24 13.55
N TYR A 270 14.59 -1.86 14.58
CA TYR A 270 13.34 -1.40 15.19
C TYR A 270 13.59 -0.81 16.59
N PRO A 271 12.81 0.19 17.04
CA PRO A 271 11.70 0.84 16.33
C PRO A 271 12.19 1.70 15.15
N CYS A 272 11.32 1.90 14.14
CA CYS A 272 11.63 2.69 12.96
C CYS A 272 10.53 3.70 12.62
N THR A 273 10.89 4.69 11.80
CA THR A 273 9.98 5.64 11.18
C THR A 273 9.95 5.44 9.67
N THR A 274 8.77 5.23 9.10
CA THR A 274 8.55 5.27 7.65
C THR A 274 8.45 6.72 7.20
N MET A 275 9.35 7.14 6.31
CA MET A 275 9.32 8.47 5.71
C MET A 275 9.02 8.35 4.22
N HIS A 276 7.88 8.88 3.77
CA HIS A 276 7.53 8.87 2.35
C HIS A 276 7.59 10.26 1.72
N VAL A 277 8.58 10.43 0.85
CA VAL A 277 8.87 11.67 0.12
C VAL A 277 8.53 11.48 -1.35
N ARG A 278 7.40 12.04 -1.78
CA ARG A 278 6.92 12.01 -3.17
C ARG A 278 7.31 13.29 -3.89
N ARG A 279 8.05 13.15 -5.00
CA ARG A 279 8.52 14.31 -5.80
C ARG A 279 8.36 14.14 -7.30
N GLY A 280 8.13 12.92 -7.80
CA GLY A 280 8.06 12.62 -9.23
C GLY A 280 6.96 13.41 -9.97
N ASP A 281 5.89 13.80 -9.27
CA ASP A 281 4.79 14.62 -9.79
C ASP A 281 4.69 16.03 -9.17
N SER A 282 5.60 16.40 -8.26
CA SER A 282 5.65 17.78 -7.73
C SER A 282 5.76 18.77 -8.89
N GLY A 283 5.24 19.99 -8.74
CA GLY A 283 5.34 21.08 -9.70
C GLY A 283 4.81 20.80 -11.11
N LEU A 284 4.12 19.68 -11.34
CA LEU A 284 3.39 19.47 -12.58
C LEU A 284 2.17 20.39 -12.59
N PRO A 285 1.83 21.02 -13.73
CA PRO A 285 0.65 21.85 -13.86
C PRO A 285 -0.62 21.01 -14.05
N ARG A 286 -0.71 19.86 -13.36
CA ARG A 286 -1.85 18.95 -13.36
C ARG A 286 -2.19 18.55 -11.92
N PRO A 287 -3.49 18.34 -11.61
CA PRO A 287 -3.88 17.84 -10.31
C PRO A 287 -3.35 16.41 -10.08
N PRO A 288 -3.05 16.03 -8.83
CA PRO A 288 -2.98 16.90 -7.66
C PRO A 288 -1.77 17.85 -7.75
N PHE A 289 -2.00 19.15 -7.50
CA PHE A 289 -0.95 20.16 -7.52
C PHE A 289 -0.11 20.05 -6.25
N ARG A 290 1.18 19.78 -6.42
CA ARG A 290 2.10 19.52 -5.32
C ARG A 290 3.30 20.45 -5.36
N ARG A 291 3.72 20.97 -4.21
CA ARG A 291 5.07 21.51 -4.04
C ARG A 291 6.06 20.39 -3.78
N TYR A 292 7.31 20.78 -3.85
CA TYR A 292 8.37 20.03 -3.23
C TYR A 292 8.39 20.29 -1.71
N ALA A 293 8.75 19.25 -0.95
CA ALA A 293 9.08 19.37 0.46
C ALA A 293 10.47 18.76 0.72
N ALA A 294 11.32 19.50 1.43
CA ALA A 294 12.66 19.07 1.80
C ALA A 294 12.59 17.99 2.88
N VAL A 295 13.57 17.08 2.94
CA VAL A 295 13.63 16.00 3.94
C VAL A 295 13.62 16.57 5.37
N ALA A 296 14.28 17.71 5.58
CA ALA A 296 14.26 18.44 6.84
C ALA A 296 12.84 18.77 7.35
N GLU A 297 11.88 19.06 6.46
CA GLU A 297 10.48 19.31 6.86
C GLU A 297 9.81 18.05 7.43
N TYR A 298 10.15 16.87 6.91
CA TYR A 298 9.64 15.59 7.41
C TYR A 298 10.26 15.25 8.77
N ILE A 299 11.57 15.48 8.92
CA ILE A 299 12.29 15.30 10.18
C ILE A 299 11.68 16.18 11.28
N GLU A 300 11.49 17.48 11.01
CA GLU A 300 10.88 18.43 11.94
C GLU A 300 9.45 18.01 12.27
N LYS A 301 8.65 17.65 11.27
CA LYS A 301 7.22 17.32 11.45
C LYS A 301 6.99 16.09 12.33
N ALA A 302 7.89 15.11 12.27
CA ALA A 302 7.80 13.86 13.01
C ALA A 302 8.63 13.84 14.30
N GLU A 303 9.26 14.97 14.63
CA GLU A 303 10.10 15.17 15.81
C GLU A 303 11.20 14.11 15.94
N LEU A 304 11.82 13.75 14.81
CA LEU A 304 12.83 12.69 14.77
C LEU A 304 14.09 13.11 15.52
N GLN A 305 14.67 12.16 16.24
CA GLN A 305 15.90 12.36 17.00
C GLN A 305 17.09 11.74 16.25
N LYS A 306 18.28 12.29 16.49
CA LYS A 306 19.50 11.71 15.92
C LYS A 306 19.68 10.27 16.39
N GLY A 307 20.06 9.40 15.47
CA GLY A 307 20.17 7.95 15.69
C GLY A 307 18.88 7.16 15.42
N ASP A 308 17.74 7.83 15.19
CA ASP A 308 16.51 7.14 14.77
C ASP A 308 16.72 6.40 13.45
N THR A 309 16.06 5.24 13.31
CA THR A 309 16.03 4.48 12.07
C THR A 309 14.88 4.96 11.18
N ILE A 310 15.24 5.36 9.94
CA ILE A 310 14.30 5.91 8.97
C ILE A 310 14.25 4.99 7.75
N VAL A 311 13.08 4.41 7.50
CA VAL A 311 12.77 3.69 6.27
C VAL A 311 12.26 4.70 5.25
N LEU A 312 13.11 5.09 4.31
CA LEU A 312 12.81 6.11 3.31
C LEU A 312 12.18 5.48 2.05
N LEU A 313 10.97 5.93 1.74
CA LEU A 313 10.20 5.57 0.56
C LEU A 313 10.14 6.79 -0.37
N THR A 314 10.74 6.70 -1.55
CA THR A 314 10.77 7.83 -2.49
C THR A 314 10.84 7.38 -3.93
N ASP A 315 10.12 8.11 -4.79
CA ASP A 315 10.12 7.95 -6.24
C ASP A 315 11.21 8.79 -6.94
N ASP A 316 12.02 9.52 -6.18
CA ASP A 316 12.91 10.56 -6.70
C ASP A 316 14.35 10.44 -6.19
N GLU A 317 15.29 10.40 -7.12
CA GLU A 317 16.72 10.26 -6.85
C GLU A 317 17.30 11.45 -6.08
N THR A 318 16.77 12.67 -6.28
CA THR A 318 17.29 13.86 -5.59
C THR A 318 16.98 13.83 -4.08
N THR A 319 16.00 13.03 -3.65
CA THR A 319 15.78 12.74 -2.22
C THR A 319 16.93 11.93 -1.63
N ILE A 320 17.41 10.92 -2.34
CA ILE A 320 18.56 10.12 -1.90
C ILE A 320 19.81 11.01 -1.82
N GLU A 321 20.05 11.83 -2.84
CA GLU A 321 21.17 12.79 -2.85
C GLU A 321 21.10 13.79 -1.68
N GLU A 322 19.91 14.29 -1.35
CA GLU A 322 19.70 15.17 -0.21
C GLU A 322 20.01 14.48 1.12
N VAL A 323 19.50 13.28 1.33
CA VAL A 323 19.78 12.46 2.52
C VAL A 323 21.27 12.22 2.67
N GLU A 324 21.91 11.73 1.61
CA GLU A 324 23.34 11.44 1.56
C GLU A 324 24.19 12.66 1.89
N ARG A 325 23.81 13.83 1.36
CA ARG A 325 24.56 15.08 1.52
C ARG A 325 24.37 15.73 2.89
N PHE A 326 23.15 15.72 3.44
CA PHE A 326 22.82 16.57 4.59
C PHE A 326 22.44 15.80 5.86
N HIS A 327 21.95 14.55 5.76
CA HIS A 327 21.34 13.86 6.90
C HIS A 327 21.93 12.47 7.19
N LYS A 328 22.79 11.93 6.32
CA LYS A 328 23.32 10.57 6.44
C LYS A 328 24.01 10.29 7.78
N LYS A 329 24.68 11.29 8.35
CA LYS A 329 25.43 11.14 9.60
C LYS A 329 24.56 11.18 10.85
N ASP A 330 23.35 11.74 10.74
CA ASP A 330 22.49 12.00 11.89
C ASP A 330 21.47 10.89 12.13
N TYR A 331 21.16 10.03 11.15
CA TYR A 331 20.12 9.01 11.24
C TYR A 331 20.54 7.70 10.57
N ASN A 332 19.89 6.59 10.96
CA ASN A 332 20.09 5.29 10.31
C ASN A 332 19.12 5.16 9.12
N TRP A 333 19.59 5.54 7.93
CA TRP A 333 18.77 5.51 6.71
C TRP A 333 18.71 4.12 6.09
N VAL A 334 17.49 3.63 5.84
CA VAL A 334 17.22 2.40 5.11
C VAL A 334 16.33 2.72 3.92
N TYR A 335 16.79 2.43 2.72
CA TYR A 335 16.00 2.56 1.50
C TYR A 335 16.43 1.49 0.50
N LEU A 336 15.54 1.15 -0.43
CA LEU A 336 15.88 0.23 -1.51
C LEU A 336 16.91 0.87 -2.44
N ASP A 337 18.00 0.16 -2.70
CA ASP A 337 18.91 0.49 -3.80
C ASP A 337 18.22 0.12 -5.13
N ARG A 338 17.69 1.13 -5.80
CA ARG A 338 16.95 0.97 -7.06
C ARG A 338 17.09 2.21 -7.94
N PRO A 339 17.02 2.06 -9.27
CA PRO A 339 16.93 3.19 -10.18
C PRO A 339 15.73 4.08 -9.85
N ARG A 340 15.92 5.40 -9.91
CA ARG A 340 14.87 6.42 -9.72
C ARG A 340 14.99 7.51 -10.76
N ASN A 341 13.88 8.18 -11.02
CA ASN A 341 13.88 9.37 -11.85
C ASN A 341 14.41 10.57 -11.07
N ARG A 342 15.05 11.50 -11.77
CA ARG A 342 15.45 12.80 -11.20
C ARG A 342 14.40 13.85 -11.53
N GLY A 343 13.61 14.26 -10.55
CA GLY A 343 12.53 15.23 -10.69
C GLY A 343 11.47 14.78 -11.69
N VAL A 344 10.86 15.75 -12.37
CA VAL A 344 9.79 15.52 -13.36
C VAL A 344 10.28 15.09 -14.74
N LYS A 345 11.56 14.73 -14.90
CA LYS A 345 12.14 14.45 -16.24
C LYS A 345 11.39 13.36 -17.00
N ALA A 346 10.89 12.35 -16.29
CA ALA A 346 10.16 11.24 -16.90
C ALA A 346 8.65 11.49 -17.04
N GLY A 347 8.14 12.61 -16.49
CA GLY A 347 6.72 12.96 -16.51
C GLY A 347 5.83 11.83 -15.97
N PHE A 348 4.63 11.70 -16.55
CA PHE A 348 3.67 10.66 -16.16
C PHE A 348 4.13 9.24 -16.53
N ASN A 349 5.08 9.08 -17.45
CA ASN A 349 5.60 7.76 -17.83
C ASN A 349 6.76 7.31 -16.93
N GLY A 350 7.13 8.12 -15.93
CA GLY A 350 8.23 7.84 -15.00
C GLY A 350 7.95 6.80 -13.94
N HIS A 351 6.95 5.94 -14.13
CA HIS A 351 6.62 4.89 -13.18
C HIS A 351 7.62 3.74 -13.19
N ILE A 352 8.35 3.54 -14.31
CA ILE A 352 9.30 2.43 -14.50
C ILE A 352 10.74 2.92 -14.73
N PRO A 353 11.40 3.52 -13.71
CA PRO A 353 12.78 4.01 -13.85
C PRO A 353 13.80 2.90 -14.11
N SER A 354 13.59 1.67 -13.65
CA SER A 354 14.51 0.55 -13.89
C SER A 354 14.48 0.00 -15.32
N GLY A 355 13.41 0.27 -16.08
CA GLY A 355 13.13 -0.41 -17.34
C GLY A 355 12.68 -1.87 -17.18
N ASP A 356 12.48 -2.36 -15.96
CA ASP A 356 11.97 -3.69 -15.63
C ASP A 356 10.68 -3.56 -14.81
N GLU A 357 9.53 -3.85 -15.43
CA GLU A 357 8.23 -3.69 -14.79
C GLU A 357 8.04 -4.61 -13.58
N GLY A 358 8.60 -5.82 -13.63
CA GLY A 358 8.53 -6.80 -12.54
C GLY A 358 9.34 -6.36 -11.33
N PHE A 359 10.52 -5.78 -11.58
CA PHE A 359 11.34 -5.20 -10.53
C PHE A 359 10.66 -4.00 -9.85
N GLU A 360 9.96 -3.13 -10.59
CA GLU A 360 9.24 -2.01 -9.96
C GLU A 360 8.10 -2.46 -9.07
N MET A 361 7.33 -3.48 -9.48
CA MET A 361 6.31 -4.07 -8.60
C MET A 361 6.92 -4.66 -7.35
N LEU A 362 8.03 -5.36 -7.50
CA LEU A 362 8.78 -5.92 -6.38
C LEU A 362 9.26 -4.83 -5.42
N ALA A 363 9.76 -3.72 -5.94
CA ALA A 363 10.19 -2.58 -5.14
C ALA A 363 9.02 -1.90 -4.41
N ILE A 364 7.91 -1.62 -5.10
CA ILE A 364 6.70 -1.00 -4.51
C ILE A 364 6.16 -1.85 -3.37
N GLU A 365 5.98 -3.15 -3.59
CA GLU A 365 5.48 -4.07 -2.57
C GLU A 365 6.44 -4.26 -1.41
N THR A 366 7.76 -4.28 -1.69
CA THR A 366 8.77 -4.32 -0.63
C THR A 366 8.69 -3.06 0.23
N GLU A 367 8.62 -1.87 -0.39
CA GLU A 367 8.47 -0.57 0.28
C GLU A 367 7.20 -0.52 1.15
N LEU A 368 6.06 -1.05 0.66
CA LEU A 368 4.82 -1.15 1.44
C LEU A 368 4.99 -2.04 2.68
N ARG A 369 5.60 -3.22 2.53
CA ARG A 369 5.76 -4.19 3.61
C ARG A 369 6.75 -3.72 4.68
N ILE A 370 7.90 -3.19 4.28
CA ILE A 370 8.87 -2.64 5.24
C ILE A 370 8.30 -1.41 5.92
N GLY A 371 7.65 -0.53 5.17
CA GLY A 371 7.09 0.71 5.72
C GLY A 371 5.92 0.44 6.66
N GLY A 372 5.12 -0.59 6.39
CA GLY A 372 4.04 -1.06 7.25
C GLY A 372 4.50 -1.78 8.52
N SER A 373 5.81 -2.00 8.68
CA SER A 373 6.39 -2.62 9.88
C SER A 373 6.91 -1.60 10.90
N CYS A 374 6.90 -0.30 10.58
CA CYS A 374 7.36 0.76 11.48
C CYS A 374 6.21 1.32 12.35
N ASP A 375 6.54 1.87 13.52
CA ASP A 375 5.56 2.40 14.49
C ASP A 375 5.20 3.87 14.22
N LYS A 376 6.00 4.56 13.41
CA LYS A 376 5.81 5.97 13.05
C LYS A 376 5.82 6.14 11.54
N ILE A 377 4.94 6.98 11.00
CA ILE A 377 4.87 7.34 9.58
C ILE A 377 4.90 8.86 9.46
N VAL A 378 5.78 9.37 8.61
CA VAL A 378 5.75 10.77 8.16
C VAL A 378 5.72 10.85 6.63
N CYS A 379 4.70 11.50 6.07
CA CYS A 379 4.49 11.46 4.64
C CYS A 379 3.81 12.71 4.08
N GLY A 380 3.99 12.92 2.77
CA GLY A 380 3.05 13.71 1.97
C GLY A 380 1.88 12.83 1.54
N ARG A 381 0.69 13.42 1.34
CA ARG A 381 -0.51 12.67 0.92
C ARG A 381 -0.30 11.98 -0.43
N SER A 382 -0.43 10.67 -0.54
CA SER A 382 -0.36 9.93 -1.81
C SER A 382 -1.22 8.67 -1.75
N GLY A 383 -1.70 8.19 -2.91
CA GLY A 383 -2.44 6.92 -2.98
C GLY A 383 -1.60 5.70 -2.55
N PHE A 384 -0.27 5.78 -2.71
CA PHE A 384 0.66 4.77 -2.19
C PHE A 384 0.63 4.73 -0.65
N MET A 385 0.71 5.89 0.01
CA MET A 385 0.66 5.95 1.47
C MET A 385 -0.72 5.64 2.04
N GLU A 386 -1.79 5.98 1.32
CA GLU A 386 -3.13 5.53 1.67
C GLU A 386 -3.17 4.00 1.73
N SER A 387 -2.62 3.30 0.73
CA SER A 387 -2.57 1.83 0.71
C SER A 387 -1.80 1.25 1.91
N LEU A 388 -0.66 1.86 2.26
CA LEU A 388 0.15 1.46 3.41
C LEU A 388 -0.61 1.65 4.73
N VAL A 389 -1.13 2.84 4.98
CA VAL A 389 -1.88 3.18 6.20
C VAL A 389 -3.10 2.29 6.36
N GLN A 390 -3.83 2.05 5.27
CA GLN A 390 -5.00 1.17 5.26
C GLN A 390 -4.64 -0.28 5.62
N THR A 391 -3.53 -0.79 5.09
CA THR A 391 -3.02 -2.13 5.44
C THR A 391 -2.72 -2.21 6.94
N MET A 392 -2.02 -1.23 7.51
CA MET A 392 -1.72 -1.22 8.94
C MET A 392 -2.97 -1.13 9.82
N LEU A 393 -3.96 -0.32 9.43
CA LEU A 393 -5.25 -0.25 10.13
C LEU A 393 -6.01 -1.59 10.07
N ALA A 394 -5.99 -2.27 8.92
CA ALA A 394 -6.64 -3.56 8.75
C ALA A 394 -6.00 -4.68 9.58
N GLU A 395 -4.68 -4.58 9.81
CA GLU A 395 -3.90 -5.43 10.70
C GLU A 395 -4.05 -5.07 12.19
N GLY A 396 -4.79 -4.00 12.51
CA GLY A 396 -4.96 -3.55 13.90
C GLY A 396 -3.67 -3.00 14.52
N LYS A 397 -2.72 -2.54 13.69
CA LYS A 397 -1.47 -1.97 14.18
C LYS A 397 -1.69 -0.59 14.78
N ASN A 398 -1.02 -0.33 15.89
CA ASN A 398 -0.93 1.00 16.47
C ASN A 398 0.27 1.73 15.86
N PHE A 399 0.04 2.90 15.27
CA PHE A 399 1.11 3.72 14.70
C PHE A 399 0.77 5.21 14.84
N SER A 400 1.81 6.04 14.78
CA SER A 400 1.67 7.51 14.73
C SER A 400 1.81 8.01 13.30
N LEU A 401 0.90 8.86 12.84
CA LEU A 401 0.89 9.38 11.47
C LEU A 401 1.03 10.90 11.43
N TYR A 402 2.06 11.37 10.72
CA TYR A 402 2.40 12.78 10.57
C TYR A 402 2.33 13.19 9.10
N PHE A 403 1.59 14.26 8.81
CA PHE A 403 1.45 14.77 7.44
C PHE A 403 2.26 16.03 7.21
N VAL A 404 3.10 16.01 6.17
CA VAL A 404 3.72 17.21 5.60
C VAL A 404 2.79 17.74 4.50
N ASP A 405 2.30 18.98 4.64
CA ASP A 405 1.41 19.55 3.63
C ASP A 405 2.20 19.93 2.38
N THR A 406 2.07 19.10 1.35
CA THR A 406 2.68 19.30 0.04
C THR A 406 1.71 19.90 -0.97
N ARG A 407 0.47 20.22 -0.60
CA ARG A 407 -0.51 20.77 -1.55
C ARG A 407 -0.18 22.22 -1.86
N VAL A 408 -0.44 22.62 -3.10
CA VAL A 408 -0.34 24.01 -3.54
C VAL A 408 -1.47 24.34 -4.52
N THR A 409 -1.70 25.62 -4.74
CA THR A 409 -2.60 26.09 -5.80
C THR A 409 -2.05 25.76 -7.18
N LYS A 410 -2.92 25.77 -8.20
CA LYS A 410 -2.52 25.63 -9.61
C LYS A 410 -1.53 26.71 -10.03
N GLU A 411 -1.73 27.93 -9.54
CA GLU A 411 -0.90 29.11 -9.82
C GLU A 411 0.50 28.94 -9.24
N GLU A 412 0.61 28.44 -8.01
CA GLU A 412 1.89 28.08 -7.39
C GLU A 412 2.55 26.92 -8.12
N ALA A 413 1.82 25.86 -8.45
CA ALA A 413 2.33 24.75 -9.26
C ALA A 413 2.90 25.23 -10.61
N ARG A 414 2.21 26.17 -11.26
CA ARG A 414 2.67 26.80 -12.52
C ARG A 414 3.97 27.58 -12.37
N LYS A 415 4.24 28.20 -11.22
CA LYS A 415 5.55 28.84 -10.96
C LYS A 415 6.70 27.83 -11.03
N PHE A 416 6.44 26.58 -10.68
CA PHE A 416 7.39 25.47 -10.79
C PHE A 416 7.43 24.82 -12.20
N GLY A 417 6.46 25.12 -13.06
CA GLY A 417 6.34 24.58 -14.43
C GLY A 417 7.33 25.14 -15.45
N ALA A 418 8.11 26.17 -15.10
CA ALA A 418 9.17 26.69 -15.95
C ALA A 418 10.32 25.67 -16.12
N LYS A 419 10.86 25.56 -17.35
CA LYS A 419 11.95 24.67 -17.83
C LYS A 419 12.59 23.78 -16.75
N ALA A 420 12.43 22.45 -16.85
CA ALA A 420 12.89 21.44 -15.87
C ALA A 420 14.26 21.68 -15.21
N ARG A 421 15.25 22.20 -15.97
CA ARG A 421 16.58 22.57 -15.42
C ARG A 421 16.56 23.74 -14.43
N GLN A 422 15.75 24.77 -14.69
CA GLN A 422 15.58 25.89 -13.75
C GLN A 422 14.91 25.41 -12.47
N ARG A 423 13.98 24.48 -12.59
CA ARG A 423 13.30 23.86 -11.46
C ARG A 423 14.27 23.08 -10.57
N GLU A 424 15.08 22.19 -11.13
CA GLU A 424 16.10 21.43 -10.37
C GLU A 424 17.05 22.37 -9.60
N LYS A 425 17.46 23.48 -10.22
CA LYS A 425 18.28 24.50 -9.54
C LYS A 425 17.55 25.24 -8.43
N SER A 426 16.29 25.62 -8.63
CA SER A 426 15.48 26.27 -7.59
C SER A 426 15.29 25.31 -6.41
N LEU A 427 15.04 24.04 -6.71
CA LEU A 427 14.89 22.97 -5.74
C LEU A 427 16.09 22.84 -4.82
N LEU A 428 17.28 22.69 -5.41
CA LEU A 428 18.52 22.55 -4.66
C LEU A 428 18.77 23.77 -3.77
N LYS A 429 18.39 24.97 -4.19
CA LYS A 429 18.49 26.18 -3.36
C LYS A 429 17.52 26.14 -2.18
N ASP A 430 16.29 25.70 -2.39
CA ASP A 430 15.29 25.59 -1.33
C ASP A 430 15.69 24.51 -0.31
N ILE A 431 16.24 23.38 -0.77
CA ILE A 431 16.87 22.35 0.07
C ILE A 431 18.01 22.93 0.89
N GLU A 432 18.95 23.62 0.25
CA GLU A 432 20.10 24.20 0.94
C GLU A 432 19.67 25.23 1.99
N LYS A 433 18.62 26.01 1.70
CA LYS A 433 18.05 26.97 2.64
C LYS A 433 17.37 26.28 3.83
N ALA A 434 16.55 25.26 3.58
CA ALA A 434 15.87 24.49 4.62
C ALA A 434 16.89 23.79 5.54
N ASN A 435 17.90 23.14 4.96
CA ASN A 435 18.94 22.45 5.72
C ASN A 435 19.83 23.39 6.54
N LYS A 436 20.16 24.59 6.00
CA LYS A 436 20.88 25.61 6.78
C LYS A 436 20.12 26.07 8.01
N LYS A 437 18.79 26.21 7.90
CA LYS A 437 17.93 26.57 9.04
C LYS A 437 17.98 25.50 10.14
N LEU A 438 17.91 24.22 9.75
CA LEU A 438 17.96 23.09 10.68
C LEU A 438 19.33 22.99 11.38
N SER A 439 20.43 23.27 10.68
CA SER A 439 21.78 23.23 11.26
C SER A 439 22.12 24.41 12.19
N ALA A 440 21.32 25.47 12.16
CA ALA A 440 21.57 26.70 12.93
C ALA A 440 20.83 26.75 14.28
N GLY A 441 19.86 25.86 14.49
CA GLY A 441 19.20 25.62 15.78
C GLY A 441 19.80 24.39 16.43
#